data_AF-A0A223HCK7-F1
#
_entry.id   AF-A0A223HCK7-F1
#
_cell.length_a   1.000
_cell.length_b   1.000
_cell.length_c   1.000
_cell.angle_alpha   90.00
_cell.angle_beta   90.00
_cell.angle_gamma   90.00
#
_symmetry.space_group_name_H-M   'P 1'
#
loop_
_entity.id
_entity.type
_entity.pdbx_description
1 polymer ?
#
loop_
_entity_poly.entity_id
_entity_poly.type
_entity_poly.pdbx_seq_one_letter_code
_entity_poly.pdbx_strand_id
1 'polypeptide(L)'
;MRNVLTSFIICVVALLIIHTAECQNVGSPCNDFSDCGYRSYCCVSKNRPRGRKRRSTDAIGTCHNIGTEGAACLVNNQEKPWNSIFFVSCPCQTPLTCIGSGVIDIPLGETGKCGYPRKG
;
A
#
# COMPACT_ATOMS: atom_id res chain seq x y z
N MET A 1 -30.72 -23.17 -34.30
CA MET A 1 -30.17 -23.52 -32.97
C MET A 1 -28.68 -23.18 -32.80
N ARG A 2 -27.84 -23.23 -33.85
CA ARG A 2 -26.41 -22.84 -33.78
C ARG A 2 -26.15 -21.36 -33.42
N ASN A 3 -27.04 -20.44 -33.82
CA ASN A 3 -26.86 -18.99 -33.61
C ASN A 3 -27.17 -18.52 -32.18
N VAL A 4 -27.87 -19.34 -31.38
CA VAL A 4 -28.21 -19.00 -29.98
C VAL A 4 -27.03 -19.32 -29.06
N LEU A 5 -26.34 -20.45 -29.31
CA LEU A 5 -25.13 -20.82 -28.58
C LEU A 5 -24.00 -19.81 -28.76
N THR A 6 -23.80 -19.30 -29.99
CA THR A 6 -22.77 -18.29 -30.26
C THR A 6 -23.03 -16.98 -29.52
N SER A 7 -24.30 -16.57 -29.40
CA SER A 7 -24.67 -15.34 -28.68
C SER A 7 -24.45 -15.46 -27.16
N PHE A 8 -24.76 -16.62 -26.58
CA PHE A 8 -24.49 -16.89 -25.16
C PHE A 8 -22.98 -16.92 -24.84
N ILE A 9 -22.16 -17.51 -25.72
CA ILE A 9 -20.70 -17.55 -25.54
C ILE A 9 -20.12 -16.12 -25.60
N ILE A 10 -20.61 -15.28 -26.52
CA ILE A 10 -20.18 -13.87 -26.62
C ILE A 10 -20.54 -13.09 -25.35
N CYS A 11 -21.74 -13.27 -24.79
CA CYS A 11 -22.14 -12.62 -23.54
C CYS A 11 -21.30 -13.06 -22.34
N VAL A 12 -20.95 -14.34 -22.23
CA VAL A 12 -20.12 -14.87 -21.13
C VAL A 12 -18.67 -14.40 -21.24
N VAL A 13 -18.11 -14.34 -22.46
CA VAL A 13 -16.77 -13.78 -22.69
C VAL A 13 -16.76 -12.27 -22.42
N ALA A 14 -17.81 -11.53 -22.81
CA ALA A 14 -17.93 -10.11 -22.50
C ALA A 14 -18.04 -9.84 -20.98
N LEU A 15 -18.74 -10.69 -20.23
CA LEU A 15 -18.83 -10.60 -18.76
C LEU A 15 -17.51 -10.96 -18.06
N LEU A 16 -16.72 -11.89 -18.60
CA LEU A 16 -15.39 -12.25 -18.09
C LEU A 16 -14.35 -11.14 -18.32
N ILE A 17 -14.48 -10.35 -19.38
CA ILE A 17 -13.61 -9.18 -19.64
C ILE A 17 -13.91 -8.03 -18.65
N ILE A 18 -15.11 -7.96 -18.07
CA ILE A 18 -15.45 -6.92 -17.07
C ILE A 18 -14.76 -7.17 -15.71
N HIS A 19 -14.22 -8.36 -15.46
CA HIS A 19 -13.26 -8.58 -14.37
C HIS A 19 -11.85 -8.15 -14.78
N THR A 20 -11.73 -7.06 -15.55
CA THR A 20 -10.45 -6.36 -15.66
C THR A 20 -10.07 -5.90 -14.27
N ALA A 21 -9.10 -6.60 -13.71
CA ALA A 21 -8.37 -6.22 -12.53
C ALA A 21 -8.10 -4.71 -12.59
N GLU A 22 -8.61 -3.98 -11.59
CA GLU A 22 -8.13 -2.66 -11.28
C GLU A 22 -6.67 -2.84 -10.81
N CYS A 23 -5.76 -2.92 -11.78
CA CYS A 23 -4.33 -2.78 -11.56
C CYS A 23 -4.11 -1.35 -11.09
N GLN A 24 -4.30 -1.10 -9.80
CA GLN A 24 -3.89 0.15 -9.19
C GLN A 24 -2.36 0.19 -9.24
N ASN A 25 -1.87 1.07 -10.09
CA ASN A 25 -0.46 1.18 -10.41
C ASN A 25 0.25 1.97 -9.32
N VAL A 26 1.50 1.58 -9.03
CA VAL A 26 2.42 2.39 -8.23
C VAL A 26 2.37 3.85 -8.70
N GLY A 27 2.19 4.78 -7.78
CA GLY A 27 2.10 6.21 -8.07
C GLY A 27 0.69 6.75 -8.32
N SER A 28 -0.36 5.91 -8.33
CA SER A 28 -1.74 6.40 -8.32
C SER A 28 -2.04 7.19 -7.04
N PRO A 29 -2.86 8.26 -7.10
CA PRO A 29 -3.30 8.96 -5.90
C PRO A 29 -4.19 8.04 -5.06
N CYS A 30 -4.05 8.13 -3.73
CA CYS A 30 -4.85 7.35 -2.79
C CYS A 30 -5.22 8.19 -1.57
N ASN A 31 -6.36 7.88 -0.98
CA ASN A 31 -6.77 8.40 0.32
C ASN A 31 -6.76 7.30 1.39
N ASP A 32 -6.93 6.04 1.00
CA ASP A 32 -6.85 4.90 1.91
C ASP A 32 -6.13 3.70 1.24
N PHE A 33 -5.79 2.70 2.03
CA PHE A 33 -5.17 1.45 1.60
C PHE A 33 -6.02 0.67 0.59
N SER A 34 -7.34 0.72 0.71
CA SER A 34 -8.26 0.10 -0.26
C SER A 34 -8.09 0.65 -1.67
N ASP A 35 -7.59 1.89 -1.80
CA ASP A 35 -7.38 2.56 -3.08
C ASP A 35 -6.07 2.15 -3.78
N CYS A 36 -5.32 1.20 -3.21
CA CYS A 36 -4.06 0.71 -3.80
C CYS A 36 -4.09 -0.78 -4.19
N GLY A 37 -5.20 -1.48 -3.98
CA GLY A 37 -5.30 -2.90 -4.25
C GLY A 37 -4.71 -3.71 -3.09
N TYR A 38 -5.52 -4.61 -2.55
CA TYR A 38 -5.20 -5.34 -1.33
C TYR A 38 -3.88 -6.14 -1.44
N ARG A 39 -3.13 -6.20 -0.32
CA ARG A 39 -2.00 -7.10 -0.04
C ARG A 39 -0.66 -6.85 -0.74
N SER A 40 -0.55 -5.98 -1.73
CA SER A 40 0.73 -5.75 -2.45
C SER A 40 1.20 -4.29 -2.43
N TYR A 41 0.30 -3.37 -2.16
CA TYR A 41 0.56 -1.94 -2.15
C TYR A 41 0.05 -1.29 -0.87
N CYS A 42 0.55 -0.12 -0.53
CA CYS A 42 0.02 0.70 0.55
C CYS A 42 -0.10 2.17 0.14
N CYS A 43 -1.01 2.90 0.79
CA CYS A 43 -1.16 4.32 0.59
C CYS A 43 -0.17 5.11 1.47
N VAL A 44 0.78 5.79 0.84
CA VAL A 44 1.77 6.64 1.52
C VAL A 44 1.40 8.10 1.38
N SER A 45 1.14 8.76 2.51
CA SER A 45 0.83 10.18 2.57
C SER A 45 1.96 11.05 2.05
N LYS A 46 1.60 12.04 1.23
CA LYS A 46 2.52 13.12 0.83
C LYS A 46 2.70 14.16 1.92
N ASN A 47 1.76 14.22 2.87
CA ASN A 47 1.71 15.23 3.91
C ASN A 47 2.35 14.70 5.19
N ARG A 48 3.69 14.73 5.24
CA ARG A 48 4.40 14.47 6.50
C ARG A 48 3.99 15.51 7.55
N PRO A 49 3.60 15.11 8.77
CA PRO A 49 3.24 16.04 9.83
C PRO A 49 4.48 16.89 10.19
N ARG A 50 4.54 18.12 9.68
CA ARG A 50 5.57 19.11 9.99
C ARG A 50 4.95 20.25 10.80
N GLY A 51 5.03 20.12 12.12
CA GLY A 51 4.62 21.17 13.07
C GLY A 51 3.17 21.63 12.90
N ARG A 52 2.90 22.87 13.31
CA ARG A 52 1.56 23.49 13.36
C ARG A 52 1.09 23.97 11.97
N LYS A 53 1.07 23.10 10.96
CA LYS A 53 0.43 23.41 9.67
C LYS A 53 -0.91 22.69 9.54
N ARG A 54 -1.92 23.40 9.03
CA ARG A 54 -3.29 22.89 8.82
C ARG A 54 -3.27 21.70 7.86
N ARG A 55 -4.12 20.69 8.11
CA ARG A 55 -4.33 19.54 7.20
C ARG A 55 -4.67 20.08 5.80
N SER A 56 -3.89 19.72 4.79
CA SER A 56 -4.26 19.97 3.39
C SER A 56 -5.38 19.01 2.97
N THR A 57 -6.28 19.48 2.10
CA THR A 57 -7.41 18.74 1.51
C THR A 57 -7.06 18.01 0.21
N ASP A 58 -5.83 18.12 -0.28
CA ASP A 58 -5.38 17.41 -1.48
C ASP A 58 -5.21 15.91 -1.22
N ALA A 59 -5.30 15.09 -2.29
CA ALA A 59 -5.15 13.63 -2.26
C ALA A 59 -4.05 13.22 -1.28
N ILE A 60 -4.45 12.48 -0.25
CA ILE A 60 -3.68 12.41 1.00
C ILE A 60 -2.35 11.69 0.77
N GLY A 61 -2.29 10.77 -0.21
CA GLY A 61 -1.11 9.98 -0.52
C GLY A 61 -0.99 9.48 -1.97
N THR A 62 -0.05 8.56 -2.14
CA THR A 62 0.20 7.79 -3.37
C THR A 62 0.37 6.33 -3.04
N CYS A 63 0.01 5.44 -3.96
CA CYS A 63 0.22 4.00 -3.80
C CYS A 63 1.69 3.63 -4.02
N HIS A 64 2.26 2.90 -3.07
CA HIS A 64 3.63 2.38 -3.13
C HIS A 64 3.64 0.87 -2.89
N ASN A 65 4.68 0.20 -3.36
CA ASN A 65 4.90 -1.21 -3.06
C ASN A 65 5.12 -1.43 -1.57
N ILE A 66 4.64 -2.55 -1.06
CA ILE A 66 5.00 -3.03 0.29
C ILE A 66 6.52 -3.23 0.37
N GLY A 67 7.11 -2.98 1.56
CA GLY A 67 8.54 -3.07 1.77
C GLY A 67 9.06 -4.51 1.69
N THR A 68 9.92 -4.79 0.72
CA THR A 68 10.69 -6.05 0.61
C THR A 68 11.92 -6.02 1.50
N GLU A 69 12.67 -7.12 1.57
CA GLU A 69 13.92 -7.19 2.35
C GLU A 69 14.88 -6.04 1.98
N GLY A 70 15.44 -5.39 3.00
CA GLY A 70 16.31 -4.22 2.87
C GLY A 70 15.60 -2.88 2.61
N ALA A 71 14.29 -2.88 2.32
CA ALA A 71 13.53 -1.65 2.11
C ALA A 71 13.44 -0.82 3.40
N ALA A 72 13.43 0.50 3.25
CA ALA A 72 13.25 1.41 4.38
C ALA A 72 11.85 1.26 4.99
N CYS A 73 11.78 1.30 6.32
CA CYS A 73 10.53 1.16 7.06
C CYS A 73 10.54 2.04 8.31
N LEU A 74 9.35 2.25 8.89
CA LEU A 74 9.18 2.89 10.19
C LEU A 74 8.75 1.85 11.21
N VAL A 75 9.43 1.79 12.35
CA VAL A 75 9.16 0.80 13.42
C VAL A 75 7.73 0.96 13.93
N ASN A 76 7.30 2.20 14.16
CA ASN A 76 5.96 2.53 14.67
C ASN A 76 4.83 2.31 13.63
N ASN A 77 5.15 2.10 12.35
CA ASN A 77 4.11 1.80 11.35
C ASN A 77 3.64 0.34 11.41
N GLN A 78 4.31 -0.55 12.15
CA GLN A 78 3.86 -1.94 12.32
C GLN A 78 2.56 -2.06 13.13
N GLU A 79 2.32 -1.14 14.06
CA GLU A 79 1.15 -1.18 14.96
C GLU A 79 -0.10 -0.58 14.31
N LYS A 80 0.04 0.05 13.15
CA LYS A 80 -1.11 0.65 12.47
C LYS A 80 -1.93 -0.42 11.76
N PRO A 81 -3.27 -0.37 11.88
CA PRO A 81 -4.11 -1.27 11.13
C PRO A 81 -3.94 -0.99 9.63
N TRP A 82 -3.99 -2.04 8.81
CA TRP A 82 -3.68 -1.99 7.37
C TRP A 82 -4.54 -0.99 6.59
N ASN A 83 -5.69 -0.56 7.12
CA ASN A 83 -6.56 0.50 6.61
C ASN A 83 -6.10 1.92 7.02
N SER A 84 -4.81 2.12 7.26
CA SER A 84 -4.24 3.40 7.66
C SER A 84 -3.37 3.98 6.55
N ILE A 85 -3.33 5.30 6.47
CA ILE A 85 -2.36 6.01 5.64
C ILE A 85 -1.00 6.01 6.33
N PHE A 86 0.05 5.66 5.58
CA PHE A 86 1.43 5.62 6.06
C PHE A 86 2.17 6.92 5.72
N PHE A 87 2.98 7.50 6.59
CA PHE A 87 3.53 8.85 6.35
C PHE A 87 4.91 8.89 5.66
N VAL A 88 5.55 7.73 5.43
CA VAL A 88 6.92 7.67 4.88
C VAL A 88 7.11 6.50 3.95
N SER A 89 6.77 5.32 4.45
CA SER A 89 7.10 4.05 3.82
C SER A 89 6.02 3.04 4.18
N CYS A 90 5.76 2.14 3.24
CA CYS A 90 4.89 1.01 3.47
C CYS A 90 5.41 0.10 4.58
N PRO A 91 4.52 -0.67 5.22
CA PRO A 91 4.93 -1.73 6.12
C PRO A 91 5.76 -2.78 5.36
N CYS A 92 6.50 -3.58 6.10
CA CYS A 92 7.24 -4.70 5.53
C CYS A 92 6.29 -5.82 5.11
N GLN A 93 6.64 -6.52 4.04
CA GLN A 93 5.91 -7.69 3.57
C GLN A 93 6.08 -8.83 4.57
N THR A 94 5.00 -9.48 4.96
CA THR A 94 5.07 -10.72 5.76
C THR A 94 5.94 -11.76 5.04
N PRO A 95 6.88 -12.43 5.72
CA PRO A 95 7.12 -12.49 7.17
C PRO A 95 8.20 -11.53 7.72
N LEU A 96 8.58 -10.49 6.96
CA LEU A 96 9.60 -9.53 7.38
C LEU A 96 9.06 -8.58 8.45
N THR A 97 9.95 -8.12 9.32
CA THR A 97 9.69 -7.09 10.32
C THR A 97 10.59 -5.89 10.07
N CYS A 98 10.17 -4.70 10.51
CA CYS A 98 11.02 -3.52 10.46
C CYS A 98 12.06 -3.57 11.56
N ILE A 99 13.32 -3.82 11.21
CA ILE A 99 14.45 -3.85 12.14
C ILE A 99 14.94 -2.42 12.33
N GLY A 100 14.78 -1.89 13.54
CA GLY A 100 15.20 -0.56 13.94
C GLY A 100 16.69 -0.32 13.72
N SER A 101 17.03 0.88 13.25
CA SER A 101 18.42 1.31 13.02
C SER A 101 18.94 2.24 14.13
N GLY A 102 18.11 2.58 15.12
CA GLY A 102 18.40 3.60 16.13
C GLY A 102 18.24 5.04 15.63
N VAL A 103 17.95 5.26 14.35
CA VAL A 103 17.75 6.59 13.76
C VAL A 103 16.28 7.01 13.90
N ILE A 104 16.03 8.12 14.59
CA ILE A 104 14.68 8.67 14.84
C ILE A 104 14.38 9.80 13.85
N ASP A 105 13.35 9.61 13.02
CA ASP A 105 12.78 10.66 12.17
C ASP A 105 11.66 11.38 12.95
N ILE A 106 11.89 12.61 13.39
CA ILE A 106 10.92 13.38 14.18
C ILE A 106 9.88 14.01 13.25
N PRO A 107 8.56 13.84 13.48
CA PRO A 107 7.89 13.27 14.67
C PRO A 107 7.41 11.82 14.51
N LEU A 108 7.89 11.11 13.49
CA LEU A 108 7.36 9.84 13.02
C LEU A 108 7.84 8.63 13.82
N GLY A 109 9.03 8.72 14.41
CA GLY A 109 9.63 7.69 15.26
C GLY A 109 10.85 7.03 14.63
N GLU A 110 11.22 5.86 15.15
CA GLU A 110 12.39 5.13 14.69
C GLU A 110 12.22 4.57 13.27
N THR A 111 13.26 4.74 12.46
CA THR A 111 13.40 4.18 11.12
C THR A 111 14.26 2.93 11.12
N GLY A 112 14.06 2.08 10.12
CA GLY A 112 14.75 0.81 10.02
C GLY A 112 14.75 0.25 8.61
N LYS A 113 15.11 -1.03 8.51
CA LYS A 113 15.01 -1.80 7.27
C LYS A 113 14.20 -3.07 7.48
N CYS A 114 13.44 -3.46 6.47
CA CYS A 114 12.73 -4.73 6.48
C CYS A 114 13.73 -5.89 6.46
N GLY A 115 13.58 -6.83 7.38
CA GLY A 115 14.41 -8.03 7.47
C GLY A 115 13.73 -9.11 8.29
N TYR A 116 14.32 -10.30 8.34
CA TYR A 116 13.78 -11.38 9.16
C TYR A 116 14.02 -11.08 10.64
N PRO A 117 13.03 -11.34 11.52
CA PRO A 117 13.24 -11.24 12.95
C PRO A 117 14.36 -12.20 13.35
N ARG A 118 15.45 -11.66 13.91
CA ARG A 118 16.50 -12.48 14.51
C ARG A 118 15.86 -13.14 15.74
N LYS A 119 15.65 -14.47 15.69
CA LYS A 119 15.34 -15.24 16.90
C LYS A 119 16.55 -15.13 17.82
N GLY A 120 16.44 -14.26 18.83
CA GLY A 120 17.33 -14.24 19.98
C GLY A 120 17.01 -15.37 20.92
#